data_AF-A0A355T334-F1
#
_entry.id   AF-A0A355T334-F1
#
_cell.length_a   1.000
_cell.length_b   1.000
_cell.length_c   1.000
_cell.angle_alpha   90.00
_cell.angle_beta   90.00
_cell.angle_gamma   90.00
#
_symmetry.space_group_name_H-M   'P 1'
#
loop_
_entity.id
_entity.type
_entity.pdbx_description
1 polymer ?
#
loop_
_entity_poly.entity_id
_entity_poly.type
_entity_poly.pdbx_seq_one_letter_code
_entity_poly.pdbx_strand_id
1 'polypeptide(L)' 'MAEKKAVLVIGAGDATGGAIAKRFAREGFEACVVRRNGDQLAPLVDEITAAGGAAHAFGV' A
#
# COMPACT_ATOMS: atom_id res chain seq x y z
N MET A 1 -15.52 -6.77 -16.86
CA MET A 1 -14.38 -6.13 -16.18
C MET A 1 -13.88 -7.11 -15.13
N ALA A 2 -12.57 -7.32 -15.00
CA ALA A 2 -12.05 -8.17 -13.93
C ALA A 2 -12.29 -7.47 -12.58
N GLU A 3 -12.77 -8.19 -11.56
CA GLU A 3 -12.87 -7.63 -10.21
C GLU A 3 -11.48 -7.28 -9.70
N LYS A 4 -11.27 -6.02 -9.33
CA LYS A 4 -10.05 -5.56 -8.66
C LYS A 4 -10.07 -6.06 -7.22
N LYS A 5 -9.02 -6.77 -6.82
CA LYS A 5 -8.83 -7.24 -5.45
C LYS A 5 -8.13 -6.17 -4.63
N ALA A 6 -8.42 -6.10 -3.34
CA ALA A 6 -7.79 -5.17 -2.41
C ALA A 6 -7.08 -5.92 -1.28
N VAL A 7 -6.03 -5.32 -0.73
CA VAL A 7 -5.37 -5.77 0.50
C VAL A 7 -5.35 -4.62 1.50
N LEU A 8 -5.73 -4.89 2.74
CA LEU A 8 -5.62 -3.92 3.84
C LEU A 8 -4.42 -4.29 4.71
N VAL A 9 -3.46 -3.37 4.83
CA VAL A 9 -2.26 -3.55 5.63
C VAL A 9 -2.25 -2.52 6.76
N ILE A 10 -2.57 -2.99 7.97
CA ILE A 10 -2.50 -2.18 9.19
C ILE A 10 -1.10 -2.28 9.78
N GLY A 11 -0.43 -1.13 9.97
CA GLY A 11 0.99 -1.10 10.32
C GLY A 11 1.90 -1.13 9.08
N ALA A 12 1.51 -0.45 8.01
CA ALA A 12 2.25 -0.36 6.75
C ALA A 12 3.47 0.57 6.88
N GLY A 13 4.45 0.18 7.69
CA GLY A 13 5.68 0.93 7.86
C GLY A 13 6.87 0.39 7.09
N ASP A 14 8.02 0.99 7.34
CA ASP A 14 9.21 0.90 6.47
C ASP A 14 9.80 -0.52 6.41
N ALA A 15 9.43 -1.37 7.36
CA ALA A 15 9.80 -2.78 7.44
C ALA A 15 8.71 -3.69 6.83
N THR A 16 8.21 -4.65 7.61
CA THR A 16 7.36 -5.75 7.14
C THR A 16 6.06 -5.29 6.48
N GLY A 17 5.35 -4.33 7.07
CA GLY A 17 4.06 -3.88 6.54
C GLY A 17 4.19 -3.26 5.13
N GLY A 18 5.17 -2.39 4.93
CA GLY A 18 5.45 -1.81 3.62
C GLY A 18 5.90 -2.86 2.60
N ALA A 19 6.72 -3.83 3.01
CA ALA A 19 7.13 -4.94 2.14
C ALA A 19 5.92 -5.81 1.69
N ILE A 20 4.99 -6.11 2.60
CA ILE A 20 3.75 -6.82 2.29
C ILE A 20 2.90 -6.03 1.30
N ALA A 21 2.68 -4.73 1.54
CA ALA A 21 1.91 -3.87 0.65
C ALA A 21 2.49 -3.86 -0.77
N LYS A 22 3.82 -3.68 -0.90
CA LYS A 22 4.52 -3.74 -2.18
C LYS A 22 4.36 -5.09 -2.88
N ARG A 23 4.43 -6.21 -2.13
CA ARG A 23 4.30 -7.55 -2.71
C ARG A 23 2.92 -7.75 -3.34
N PHE A 24 1.85 -7.38 -2.64
CA PHE A 24 0.48 -7.52 -3.14
C PHE A 24 0.17 -6.54 -4.27
N ALA A 25 0.68 -5.30 -4.20
CA ALA A 25 0.49 -4.34 -5.29
C ALA A 25 1.11 -4.83 -6.61
N ARG A 26 2.26 -5.51 -6.56
CA ARG A 26 2.88 -6.16 -7.74
C ARG A 26 2.04 -7.30 -8.33
N GLU A 27 1.14 -7.89 -7.54
CA GLU A 27 0.20 -8.93 -7.97
C GLU A 27 -1.14 -8.34 -8.48
N GLY A 28 -1.22 -7.01 -8.63
CA GLY A 28 -2.40 -6.32 -9.16
C GLY A 28 -3.47 -6.01 -8.12
N PHE A 29 -3.15 -6.07 -6.83
CA PHE A 29 -4.06 -5.62 -5.77
C PHE A 29 -4.01 -4.11 -5.59
N GLU A 30 -5.14 -3.52 -5.24
CA GLU A 30 -5.23 -2.18 -4.66
C GLU A 30 -4.76 -2.24 -3.19
N ALA A 31 -3.61 -1.65 -2.87
CA ALA A 31 -3.02 -1.72 -1.53
C ALA A 31 -3.52 -0.58 -0.63
N CYS A 32 -4.44 -0.89 0.29
CA CYS A 32 -4.88 0.03 1.34
C CYS A 32 -3.92 -0.04 2.53
N VAL A 33 -3.10 0.99 2.72
CA VAL A 33 -2.03 1.02 3.73
C VAL A 33 -2.39 1.96 4.88
N VAL A 34 -2.25 1.50 6.12
CA VAL A 34 -2.66 2.25 7.32
C VAL A 34 -1.48 2.43 8.28
N ARG A 35 -1.26 3.66 8.73
CA ARG A 35 -0.35 4.07 9.81
C ARG A 35 -1.12 4.98 10.78
N ARG A 36 -0.55 5.25 11.96
CA ARG A 36 -1.08 6.29 12.87
C ARG A 36 -1.02 7.65 12.17
N ASN A 37 0.19 8.09 11.82
CA ASN A 37 0.35 9.26 10.96
C ASN A 37 0.33 8.85 9.48
N GLY A 38 -0.76 9.21 8.78
CA GLY A 38 -0.95 8.91 7.36
C GLY A 38 0.05 9.61 6.42
N ASP A 39 0.56 10.79 6.78
CA ASP A 39 1.51 11.53 5.93
C ASP A 39 2.83 10.78 5.75
N GLN A 40 3.19 9.92 6.72
CA GLN A 40 4.38 9.07 6.64
C GLN A 40 4.25 7.93 5.62
N LEU A 41 3.07 7.72 5.03
CA LEU A 41 2.86 6.72 3.98
C LEU A 41 3.20 7.23 2.58
N ALA A 42 3.39 8.55 2.38
CA ALA A 42 3.68 9.11 1.05
C ALA A 42 4.84 8.40 0.33
N PRO A 43 6.00 8.13 0.97
CA PRO A 43 7.09 7.41 0.30
C PRO A 43 6.71 5.98 -0.14
N LEU A 44 5.89 5.28 0.65
CA LEU A 44 5.43 3.93 0.33
C LEU A 44 4.44 3.94 -0.84
N VAL A 45 3.52 4.90 -0.86
CA VAL A 45 2.56 5.10 -1.96
C VAL A 45 3.32 5.42 -3.24
N ASP A 46 4.23 6.39 -3.20
CA ASP A 46 5.03 6.80 -4.36
C ASP A 46 5.83 5.64 -4.93
N GLU A 47 6.46 4.82 -4.08
CA GLU A 47 7.22 3.65 -4.53
C GLU A 47 6.32 2.60 -5.19
N ILE A 48 5.13 2.34 -4.64
CA ILE A 48 4.18 1.38 -5.23
C ILE A 48 3.67 1.91 -6.58
N THR A 49 3.29 3.18 -6.66
CA THR A 49 2.78 3.80 -7.89
C THR A 49 3.85 3.93 -8.95
N ALA A 50 5.09 4.28 -8.59
CA ALA A 50 6.23 4.30 -9.52
C ALA A 50 6.54 2.90 -10.07
N ALA A 51 6.28 1.84 -9.31
CA ALA A 51 6.39 0.45 -9.77
C ALA A 51 5.17 -0.03 -10.59
N GLY A 52 4.20 0.85 -10.88
CA GLY A 52 3.00 0.54 -11.65
C GLY A 52 1.87 -0.13 -10.86
N GLY A 53 2.01 -0.23 -9.54
CA GLY A 53 0.96 -0.72 -8.64
C GLY A 53 0.01 0.40 -8.19
N ALA A 54 -0.99 0.03 -7.40
CA ALA A 54 -1.92 0.98 -6.81
C ALA A 54 -1.87 0.91 -5.27
N ALA A 55 -1.81 2.08 -4.62
CA ALA A 55 -1.79 2.20 -3.17
C ALA A 55 -2.61 3.40 -2.69
N HIS A 56 -3.25 3.23 -1.53
CA HIS A 56 -4.12 4.21 -0.88
C HIS A 56 -3.72 4.36 0.58
N ALA A 57 -3.35 5.56 1.00
CA ALA A 57 -2.90 5.83 2.36
C ALA A 57 -4.04 6.24 3.30
N PHE A 58 -4.03 5.70 4.52
CA PHE A 58 -4.96 6.02 5.59
C PHE A 58 -4.22 6.31 6.90
N GLY A 59 -4.69 7.31 7.65
CA GLY A 59 -4.23 7.68 8.99
C GLY A 59 -5.32 7.45 10.04
N VAL A 60 -4.93 7.21 11.29
CA VAL A 60 -5.82 7.07 12.47
C VAL A 60 -5.29 7.77 13.70
#